data_AF-A0A7V5QCS2-F1
#
_entry.id   AF-A0A7V5QCS2-F1
#
_cell.length_a   1.000
_cell.length_b   1.000
_cell.length_c   1.000
_cell.angle_alpha   90.00
_cell.angle_beta   90.00
_cell.angle_gamma   90.00
#
_symmetry.space_group_name_H-M   'P 1'
#
loop_
_entity.id
_entity.type
_entity.pdbx_description
1 polymer ?
#
loop_
_entity_poly.entity_id
_entity_poly.type
_entity_poly.pdbx_seq_one_letter_code
_entity_poly.pdbx_strand_id
1 'polypeptide(L)' 'MKPENPSPARETKFAPVNFKKIDAKGVFEGYASLFGKEDLGHDIIMPGAFRGSLAKRGPKQIKMLFQHDPKEPIG' A
#
# COMPACT_ATOMS: atom_id res chain seq x y z
N MET A 1 37.72 -8.27 -11.90
CA MET A 1 36.72 -7.23 -11.60
C MET A 1 35.34 -7.88 -11.65
N LYS A 2 34.54 -7.81 -10.58
CA LYS A 2 33.16 -8.34 -10.59
C LYS A 2 32.27 -7.32 -11.31
N PRO A 3 31.33 -7.75 -12.18
CA PRO A 3 30.42 -6.82 -12.84
C PRO A 3 29.49 -6.18 -11.79
N GLU A 4 29.40 -4.87 -11.84
CA GLU A 4 28.49 -4.07 -11.03
C GLU A 4 27.07 -4.27 -11.59
N ASN A 5 26.15 -4.81 -10.79
CA ASN A 5 24.76 -4.96 -11.22
C ASN A 5 24.15 -3.55 -11.42
N PRO A 6 23.59 -3.23 -12.60
CA PRO A 6 22.91 -1.96 -12.80
C PRO A 6 21.72 -1.86 -11.84
N SER A 7 21.53 -0.69 -11.22
CA SER A 7 20.33 -0.41 -10.44
C SER A 7 19.08 -0.64 -11.30
N PRO A 8 18.02 -1.29 -10.79
CA PRO A 8 16.82 -1.54 -11.58
C PRO A 8 16.24 -0.23 -12.12
N ALA A 9 15.77 -0.25 -13.36
CA ALA A 9 15.13 0.89 -13.98
C ALA A 9 13.92 1.34 -13.14
N ARG A 10 13.83 2.63 -12.85
CA ARG A 10 12.68 3.19 -12.13
C ARG A 10 11.46 3.17 -13.05
N GLU A 11 10.38 2.54 -12.61
CA GLU A 11 9.10 2.60 -13.30
C GLU A 11 8.36 3.90 -12.89
N THR A 12 7.79 4.62 -13.87
CA THR A 12 6.94 5.80 -13.61
C THR A 12 5.50 5.47 -13.99
N LYS A 13 4.56 5.68 -13.06
CA LYS A 13 3.13 5.47 -13.28
C LYS A 13 2.38 6.79 -13.10
N PHE A 14 1.42 7.04 -13.98
CA PHE A 14 0.49 8.16 -13.86
C PHE A 14 -0.83 7.63 -13.30
N ALA A 15 -1.32 8.26 -12.23
CA ALA A 15 -2.63 7.97 -11.68
C ALA A 15 -3.38 9.30 -11.51
N PRO A 16 -4.70 9.33 -11.75
CA PRO A 16 -5.53 10.52 -11.58
C PRO A 16 -5.78 10.77 -10.09
N VAL A 17 -4.74 11.11 -9.34
CA VAL A 17 -4.79 11.32 -7.89
C VAL A 17 -4.74 12.81 -7.61
N ASN A 18 -5.74 13.32 -6.91
CA ASN A 18 -5.68 14.66 -6.34
C ASN A 18 -5.01 14.60 -4.97
N PHE A 19 -3.70 14.82 -4.93
CA PHE A 19 -2.95 14.85 -3.70
C PHE A 19 -3.26 16.13 -2.90
N LYS A 20 -3.76 15.97 -1.67
CA LYS A 20 -3.99 17.13 -0.78
C LYS A 20 -2.69 17.78 -0.32
N LYS A 21 -1.62 17.00 -0.17
CA LYS A 21 -0.29 17.46 0.26
C LYS A 21 0.77 16.48 -0.22
N ILE A 22 1.89 17.02 -0.73
CA ILE A 22 3.12 16.30 -1.05
C ILE A 22 4.26 17.12 -0.46
N ASP A 23 5.28 16.48 0.12
CA ASP A 23 6.45 17.19 0.62
C ASP A 23 7.45 17.54 -0.52
N ALA A 24 8.49 18.31 -0.20
CA ALA A 24 9.50 18.73 -1.17
C ALA A 24 10.30 17.55 -1.79
N LYS A 25 10.23 16.35 -1.20
CA LYS A 25 10.89 15.13 -1.68
C LYS A 25 9.92 14.23 -2.46
N GLY A 26 8.67 14.64 -2.66
CA GLY A 26 7.66 13.84 -3.35
C GLY A 26 6.97 12.79 -2.47
N VAL A 27 7.17 12.84 -1.14
CA VAL A 27 6.55 11.90 -0.20
C VAL A 27 5.13 12.37 0.14
N PHE A 28 4.22 11.41 0.17
CA PHE A 28 2.84 11.59 0.61
C PHE A 28 2.43 10.43 1.50
N GLU A 29 1.42 10.66 2.32
CA GLU A 29 0.81 9.65 3.19
C GLU A 29 -0.71 9.82 3.19
N GLY A 30 -1.43 8.76 3.57
CA GLY A 30 -2.88 8.78 3.63
C GLY A 30 -3.48 7.41 3.88
N TYR A 31 -4.80 7.38 4.05
CA TYR A 31 -5.56 6.15 4.21
C TYR A 31 -6.02 5.63 2.85
N ALA A 32 -5.79 4.33 2.59
CA ALA A 32 -6.30 3.65 1.41
C ALA A 32 -7.82 3.39 1.49
N SER A 33 -8.36 3.24 2.69
CA SER A 33 -9.79 3.10 2.96
C SER A 33 -10.13 3.71 4.32
N LEU A 34 -11.33 4.26 4.45
CA LEU A 34 -11.81 4.95 5.67
C LEU A 34 -12.96 4.16 6.29
N PHE A 35 -13.09 4.21 7.62
CA PHE A 35 -14.19 3.53 8.29
C PHE A 35 -15.56 4.13 7.92
N GLY A 36 -16.54 3.26 7.70
CA GLY A 36 -17.92 3.64 7.38
C GLY A 36 -18.09 4.34 6.04
N LYS A 37 -17.07 4.32 5.17
CA LYS A 37 -17.11 4.90 3.84
C LYS A 37 -16.84 3.82 2.80
N GLU A 38 -17.67 3.78 1.77
CA GLU A 38 -17.47 2.92 0.61
C GLU A 38 -16.24 3.36 -0.18
N ASP A 39 -15.37 2.41 -0.54
CA ASP A 39 -14.21 2.65 -1.38
C ASP A 39 -14.46 2.31 -2.86
N LEU A 40 -13.42 2.41 -3.70
CA LEU A 40 -13.53 2.14 -5.14
C LEU A 40 -13.81 0.67 -5.47
N GLY A 41 -13.59 -0.23 -4.51
CA GLY A 41 -13.94 -1.64 -4.61
C GLY A 41 -15.38 -1.95 -4.16
N HIS A 42 -16.13 -0.93 -3.73
CA HIS A 42 -17.47 -1.06 -3.14
C HIS A 42 -17.49 -1.74 -1.77
N ASP A 43 -16.37 -1.74 -1.06
CA ASP A 43 -16.27 -2.26 0.30
C ASP A 43 -16.47 -1.16 1.34
N ILE A 44 -17.16 -1.48 2.44
CA ILE A 44 -17.28 -0.60 3.62
C ILE A 44 -16.59 -1.26 4.81
N ILE A 45 -15.50 -0.66 5.27
CA ILE A 45 -14.79 -1.16 6.45
C ILE A 45 -15.44 -0.62 7.73
N MET A 46 -15.85 -1.51 8.61
CA MET A 46 -16.42 -1.14 9.92
C MET A 46 -15.38 -1.21 11.05
N PRO A 47 -15.53 -0.44 12.14
CA PRO A 47 -14.69 -0.57 13.32
C PRO A 47 -14.66 -2.02 13.83
N GLY A 48 -13.45 -2.57 13.99
CA GLY A 48 -13.26 -3.96 14.44
C GLY A 48 -13.41 -5.04 13.37
N ALA A 49 -13.66 -4.70 12.10
CA ALA A 49 -13.79 -5.67 11.00
C ALA A 49 -12.64 -6.69 10.94
N PHE A 50 -11.41 -6.27 11.27
CA PHE A 50 -10.23 -7.13 11.23
C PHE A 50 -9.78 -7.67 12.60
N ARG A 51 -10.53 -7.41 13.68
CA ARG A 51 -10.09 -7.74 15.06
C ARG A 51 -9.74 -9.21 15.23
N GLY A 52 -10.59 -10.12 14.76
CA GLY A 52 -10.37 -11.58 14.87
C GLY A 52 -9.14 -12.04 14.09
N SER A 53 -8.99 -11.58 12.85
CA SER A 53 -7.86 -11.93 11.99
C SER A 53 -6.53 -11.41 12.53
N LEU A 54 -6.52 -10.16 13.03
CA LEU A 54 -5.34 -9.57 13.65
C LEU A 54 -4.96 -10.27 14.96
N ALA A 55 -5.95 -10.65 15.78
CA ALA A 55 -5.68 -11.42 17.00
C ALA A 55 -5.08 -12.80 16.70
N LYS A 56 -5.55 -13.46 15.64
CA LYS A 56 -5.08 -14.80 15.25
C LYS A 56 -3.68 -14.78 14.61
N ARG A 57 -3.41 -13.82 13.73
CA ARG A 57 -2.21 -13.82 12.87
C ARG A 57 -1.13 -12.83 13.31
N GLY A 58 -1.51 -11.77 14.00
CA GLY A 58 -0.65 -10.64 14.34
C GLY A 58 -0.41 -9.69 13.16
N PRO A 59 -0.29 -8.37 13.41
CA PRO A 59 -0.15 -7.37 12.35
C PRO A 59 1.14 -7.53 11.53
N LYS A 60 2.23 -8.02 12.15
CA LYS A 60 3.53 -8.24 11.48
C LYS A 60 3.49 -9.25 10.34
N GLN A 61 2.44 -10.06 10.27
CA GLN A 61 2.28 -11.07 9.22
C GLN A 61 1.40 -10.62 8.05
N ILE A 62 0.81 -9.42 8.12
CA ILE A 62 0.04 -8.85 7.04
C ILE A 62 1.02 -8.15 6.08
N LYS A 63 1.12 -8.67 4.86
CA LYS A 63 2.03 -8.14 3.84
C LYS A 63 1.32 -7.02 3.08
N MET A 64 2.02 -5.92 2.84
CA MET A 64 1.64 -4.97 1.80
C MET A 64 2.17 -5.53 0.48
N LEU A 65 1.32 -5.64 -0.53
CA LEU A 65 1.65 -6.27 -1.81
C LEU A 65 1.52 -5.24 -2.93
N PHE A 66 2.47 -5.22 -3.86
CA PHE A 66 2.34 -4.43 -5.07
C PHE A 66 1.23 -5.00 -5.94
N GLN A 67 0.25 -4.18 -6.31
CA GLN A 67 -0.86 -4.57 -7.18
C GLN A 67 -1.61 -5.84 -6.74
N HIS A 68 -1.66 -6.10 -5.42
CA HIS A 68 -2.20 -7.34 -4.85
C HIS A 68 -1.48 -8.63 -5.27
N ASP A 69 -0.30 -8.57 -5.90
CA ASP A 69 0.49 -9.75 -6.25
C ASP A 69 1.20 -10.33 -5.02
N PRO A 70 0.89 -11.57 -4.59
CA PRO A 70 1.56 -12.21 -3.46
C PRO A 70 3.07 -12.41 -3.63
N LYS A 71 3.58 -12.34 -4.88
CA LYS A 71 5.00 -12.47 -5.21
C LYS A 71 5.78 -11.17 -5.03
N GLU A 72 5.10 -10.04 -4.91
CA GLU A 72 5.72 -8.71 -4.86
C GLU A 72 5.37 -7.97 -3.56
N PRO A 73 5.92 -8.39 -2.41
CA PRO A 73 5.75 -7.65 -1.16
C PRO A 73 6.48 -6.29 -1.21
N ILE A 74 5.81 -5.24 -0.75
CA ILE A 74 6.35 -3.89 -0.61
C ILE A 74 6.49 -3.53 0.88
N GLY A 75 7.70 -3.16 1.31
CA GLY A 75 8.02 -2.83 2.71
C GLY A 75 8.90 -3.84 3.42
#